data_AF-A0A0C3BP86-F1
#
_entry.id   AF-A0A0C3BP86-F1
#
_cell.length_a   1.000
_cell.length_b   1.000
_cell.length_c   1.000
_cell.angle_alpha   90.00
_cell.angle_beta   90.00
_cell.angle_gamma   90.00
#
_symmetry.space_group_name_H-M   'P 1'
#
loop_
_entity.id
_entity.type
_entity.pdbx_description
1 polymer ?
#
loop_
_entity_poly.entity_id
_entity_poly.type
_entity_poly.pdbx_seq_one_letter_code
_entity_poly.pdbx_strand_id
1 'polypeptide(L)' 'HANKRKAAFDKKVLASKDGVIKYKKGDLVQIRDSKLDFTLTTEAKLLPRWGAP' A
#
# COMPACT_ATOMS: atom_id res chain seq x y z
N HIS A 1 -18.45 -3.77 -9.71
CA HIS A 1 -17.11 -3.42 -10.26
C HIS A 1 -15.97 -3.65 -9.25
N ALA A 2 -16.09 -3.15 -8.01
CA ALA A 2 -15.04 -3.26 -6.99
C ALA A 2 -14.62 -4.71 -6.65
N ASN A 3 -15.59 -5.62 -6.45
CA ASN A 3 -15.31 -7.02 -6.11
C ASN A 3 -14.47 -7.74 -7.18
N LYS A 4 -14.69 -7.44 -8.46
CA LYS A 4 -13.90 -8.02 -9.58
C LYS A 4 -12.45 -7.52 -9.55
N ARG A 5 -12.23 -6.24 -9.26
CA ARG A 5 -10.88 -5.67 -9.10
C ARG A 5 -10.16 -6.27 -7.89
N LYS A 6 -10.86 -6.43 -6.76
CA LYS A 6 -10.32 -7.08 -5.56
C LYS A 6 -9.90 -8.51 -5.86
N ALA A 7 -10.76 -9.33 -6.46
CA ALA A 7 -10.44 -10.72 -6.79
C ALA A 7 -9.22 -10.83 -7.73
N ALA A 8 -9.12 -9.94 -8.73
CA ALA A 8 -7.97 -9.90 -9.62
C ALA A 8 -6.67 -9.50 -8.89
N PHE A 9 -6.76 -8.54 -7.96
CA PHE A 9 -5.64 -8.12 -7.12
C PHE A 9 -5.19 -9.27 -6.20
N ASP A 10 -6.12 -9.91 -5.48
CA ASP A 10 -5.84 -11.02 -4.58
C ASP A 10 -5.13 -12.16 -5.33
N LYS A 11 -5.60 -12.50 -6.55
CA LYS A 11 -4.94 -13.51 -7.40
C LYS A 11 -3.51 -13.13 -7.77
N LYS A 12 -3.25 -11.85 -8.06
CA LYS A 12 -1.89 -11.37 -8.36
C LYS A 12 -0.97 -11.40 -7.15
N VAL A 13 -1.48 -11.04 -5.97
CA VAL A 13 -0.72 -11.12 -4.71
C VAL A 13 -0.33 -12.57 -4.43
N LEU A 14 -1.27 -13.51 -4.55
CA LEU A 14 -0.99 -14.94 -4.34
C LEU A 14 0.02 -15.52 -5.34
N ALA A 15 0.06 -15.00 -6.56
CA ALA A 15 1.02 -15.41 -7.59
C ALA A 15 2.38 -14.68 -7.51
N SER A 16 2.51 -13.67 -6.64
CA SER A 16 3.76 -12.92 -6.48
C SER A 16 4.77 -13.71 -5.65
N LYS A 17 6.06 -13.36 -5.80
CA LYS A 17 7.16 -14.02 -5.08
C LYS A 17 7.00 -13.96 -3.55
N ASP A 18 6.55 -12.82 -3.05
CA ASP A 18 6.44 -12.56 -1.60
C ASP A 18 5.07 -12.99 -1.04
N GLY A 19 4.07 -13.17 -1.89
CA GLY A 19 2.74 -13.62 -1.49
C GLY A 19 2.02 -12.64 -0.56
N VAL A 20 1.21 -13.18 0.34
CA VAL A 20 0.53 -12.38 1.37
C VAL A 20 1.48 -12.13 2.53
N ILE A 21 1.85 -10.87 2.74
CA ILE A 21 2.65 -10.45 3.90
C ILE A 21 1.73 -10.32 5.12
N LYS A 22 2.08 -11.02 6.20
CA LYS A 22 1.42 -10.91 7.52
C LYS A 22 2.44 -10.41 8.53
N TYR A 23 2.16 -9.26 9.12
CA TYR A 23 2.99 -8.68 10.18
C TYR A 23 2.74 -9.38 11.52
N LYS A 24 3.79 -9.45 12.34
CA LYS A 24 3.78 -9.98 13.70
C LYS A 24 4.03 -8.85 14.70
N LYS A 25 3.71 -9.11 15.96
CA LYS A 25 4.01 -8.18 17.05
C LYS A 25 5.53 -7.99 17.13
N GLY A 26 5.98 -6.74 17.08
CA GLY A 26 7.39 -6.36 17.11
C GLY A 26 7.99 -6.07 15.73
N ASP A 27 7.25 -6.31 14.64
CA ASP A 27 7.70 -5.91 13.31
C ASP A 27 7.61 -4.38 13.16
N LEU A 28 8.68 -3.74 12.68
CA LEU A 28 8.65 -2.35 12.23
C LEU A 28 7.87 -2.27 10.92
N VAL A 29 6.86 -1.40 10.88
CA VAL A 29 6.00 -1.20 9.71
C VAL A 29 5.84 0.29 9.45
N GLN A 30 5.87 0.67 8.18
CA GLN A 30 5.61 2.04 7.77
C GLN A 30 4.16 2.18 7.30
N ILE A 31 3.48 3.21 7.80
CA ILE A 31 2.10 3.53 7.38
C ILE A 31 2.17 4.40 6.12
N ARG A 32 1.38 4.04 5.10
CA ARG A 32 1.24 4.84 3.87
C ARG A 32 0.27 5.99 4.08
N ASP A 33 0.68 7.20 3.71
CA ASP A 33 -0.22 8.34 3.59
C ASP A 33 -0.95 8.30 2.24
N SER A 34 -2.14 7.71 2.23
CA SER A 34 -2.98 7.60 1.04
C SER A 34 -3.62 8.93 0.61
N LYS A 35 -3.58 9.98 1.45
CA LYS A 35 -4.14 11.30 1.11
C LYS A 35 -3.31 11.99 0.03
N LEU A 36 -2.00 11.72 0.00
CA LEU A 36 -1.05 12.17 -1.02
C LEU A 36 -1.25 11.50 -2.38
N ASP A 37 -2.04 10.43 -2.47
CA ASP A 37 -2.36 9.79 -3.75
C ASP A 37 -3.49 10.53 -4.49
N PHE A 38 -4.32 11.32 -3.78
CA PHE A 38 -5.46 12.06 -4.34
C PHE A 38 -5.22 13.57 -4.48
N THR A 39 -4.13 14.08 -3.91
CA THR A 39 -3.75 15.49 -4.03
C THR A 39 -2.76 15.65 -5.18
N LEU A 40 -3.22 16.27 -6.27
CA LEU A 40 -2.41 16.57 -7.47
C LEU A 40 -1.57 17.86 -7.31
N THR A 41 -1.37 18.34 -6.08
CA THR A 41 -0.57 19.53 -5.82
C THR A 41 0.91 19.21 -5.92
N THR A 42 1.70 20.19 -6.36
CA THR A 42 3.16 20.03 -6.51
C THR A 42 3.83 19.70 -5.17
N GLU A 43 3.29 20.22 -4.07
CA GLU A 43 3.74 19.93 -2.70
C GLU A 43 3.61 18.45 -2.34
N ALA A 44 2.55 17.78 -2.78
CA ALA A 44 2.36 16.34 -2.53
C ALA A 44 3.41 15.46 -3.23
N LYS A 45 4.14 16.00 -4.23
CA LYS A 45 5.28 15.32 -4.86
C LYS A 45 6.55 15.35 -4.01
N LEU A 46 6.66 16.31 -3.09
CA LEU A 46 7.82 16.50 -2.23
C LEU A 46 7.66 15.81 -0.86
N LEU A 47 6.43 15.45 -0.50
CA LEU A 47 6.14 14.80 0.77
C LEU A 47 6.40 13.29 0.73
N PRO A 48 7.02 12.71 1.78
CA PRO A 48 7.20 11.28 1.88
C PRO A 48 5.85 10.57 1.97
N ARG A 49 5.68 9.51 1.17
CA ARG A 49 4.45 8.69 1.17
C ARG A 49 4.35 7.71 2.34
N TRP A 50 5.43 7.54 3.08
CA TRP A 50 5.58 6.57 4.16
C TRP A 50 5.99 7.30 5.44
N GLY A 51 5.34 6.99 6.54
CA GLY A 51 5.71 7.49 7.87
C GLY A 51 7.02 6.89 8.38
N ALA A 52 7.55 7.45 9.46
CA ALA A 52 8.63 6.82 10.22
C ALA A 52 8.17 5.44 10.72
N PRO A 53 9.03 4.41 10.64
CA PRO A 53 8.70 3.07 11.11
C PRO A 53 8.63 2.99 12.65
#